data_AF-A0A1Q7HUZ4-F1
#
_entry.id   AF-A0A1Q7HUZ4-F1
#
_cell.length_a   1.000
_cell.length_b   1.000
_cell.length_c   1.000
_cell.angle_alpha   90.00
_cell.angle_beta   90.00
_cell.angle_gamma   90.00
#
_symmetry.space_group_name_H-M   'P 1'
#
loop_
_entity.id
_entity.type
_entity.pdbx_description
1 polymer ?
#
loop_
_entity_poly.entity_id
_entity_poly.type
_entity_poly.pdbx_seq_one_letter_code
_entity_poly.pdbx_strand_id
1 'polypeptide(L)'
;MSTETLGTSKAQLARADDAWVAFRLAVAAIGTESFPRLTSAGWTYQSLVAHVAAWHRATVTRLQRFRAEDKPVSLPELGTDDEFNARVARDAAGKTPEAVLAELDASWDALRAEISALGDEELSAHDGWAIALVRMNTSDHYDEHRPELFAAVPLTPRAMRGRIEAAWWPFRRLAEHAELERTSSAGWSGKGMLAHVAYWMSQVPVELPLRLEGRRTPPADVDEQNARAANEAFGLDREGILARLDGAYRDVIAALDALPADGETPFLAVRLIVAETYEHFRQHRPELEELAR
;
A
#
# COMPACT_ATOMS: atom_id res chain seq x y z
N MET A 1 -19.12 -32.33 -0.22
CA MET A 1 -17.83 -31.83 -0.73
C MET A 1 -18.11 -30.50 -1.40
N SER A 2 -17.58 -29.42 -0.84
CA SER A 2 -17.80 -28.06 -1.37
C SER A 2 -16.86 -27.87 -2.56
N THR A 3 -17.41 -27.62 -3.74
CA THR A 3 -16.64 -27.13 -4.90
C THR A 3 -16.11 -25.75 -4.54
N GLU A 4 -14.85 -25.68 -4.13
CA GLU A 4 -14.17 -24.42 -3.87
C GLU A 4 -14.19 -23.54 -5.12
N THR A 5 -14.65 -22.31 -4.91
CA THR A 5 -14.82 -21.19 -5.82
C THR A 5 -13.50 -20.64 -6.38
N LEU A 6 -12.57 -21.50 -6.81
CA LEU A 6 -11.23 -21.11 -7.28
C LEU A 6 -11.19 -20.70 -8.77
N GLY A 7 -12.25 -20.98 -9.54
CA GLY A 7 -12.26 -20.83 -11.00
C GLY A 7 -12.82 -19.52 -11.56
N THR A 8 -13.17 -18.53 -10.72
CA THR A 8 -13.78 -17.28 -11.22
C THR A 8 -12.82 -16.10 -11.21
N SER A 9 -13.01 -15.16 -12.13
CA SER A 9 -12.27 -13.89 -12.21
C SER A 9 -12.37 -13.10 -10.92
N LYS A 10 -13.58 -13.02 -10.37
CA LYS A 10 -13.83 -12.34 -9.09
C LYS A 10 -13.04 -12.95 -7.94
N ALA A 11 -12.93 -14.28 -7.87
CA ALA A 11 -12.19 -14.96 -6.82
C ALA A 11 -10.67 -14.76 -6.97
N GLN A 12 -10.16 -14.82 -8.20
CA GLN A 12 -8.74 -14.54 -8.48
C GLN A 12 -8.37 -13.09 -8.15
N LEU A 13 -9.22 -12.14 -8.54
CA LEU A 13 -9.04 -10.73 -8.22
C LEU A 13 -9.05 -10.49 -6.71
N ALA A 14 -10.02 -11.05 -5.98
CA ALA A 14 -10.08 -10.90 -4.52
C ALA A 14 -8.82 -11.45 -3.82
N ARG A 15 -8.32 -12.60 -4.28
CA ARG A 15 -7.07 -13.17 -3.76
C ARG A 15 -5.86 -12.28 -4.05
N ALA A 16 -5.75 -11.77 -5.27
CA ALA A 16 -4.67 -10.88 -5.67
C ALA A 16 -4.72 -9.57 -4.87
N ASP A 17 -5.91 -9.00 -4.69
CA ASP A 17 -6.16 -7.81 -3.88
C ASP A 17 -5.71 -7.97 -2.43
N ASP A 18 -6.11 -9.06 -1.78
CA ASP A 18 -5.75 -9.35 -0.39
C ASP A 18 -4.23 -9.47 -0.22
N ALA A 19 -3.58 -10.17 -1.16
CA ALA A 19 -2.14 -10.35 -1.15
C ALA A 19 -1.39 -9.03 -1.44
N TRP A 20 -1.87 -8.25 -2.40
CA TRP A 20 -1.34 -6.94 -2.73
C TRP A 20 -1.39 -5.98 -1.55
N VAL A 21 -2.53 -5.90 -0.85
CA VAL A 21 -2.67 -5.04 0.34
C VAL A 21 -1.63 -5.40 1.40
N ALA A 22 -1.40 -6.70 1.66
CA ALA A 22 -0.40 -7.14 2.61
C ALA A 22 1.03 -6.78 2.14
N PHE A 23 1.36 -7.04 0.88
CA PHE A 23 2.66 -6.73 0.29
C PHE A 23 2.94 -5.23 0.29
N ARG A 24 2.03 -4.42 -0.25
CA ARG A 24 2.20 -2.97 -0.39
C ARG A 24 2.29 -2.25 0.96
N LEU A 25 1.58 -2.74 1.98
CA LEU A 25 1.70 -2.21 3.35
C LEU A 25 3.00 -2.66 4.02
N ALA A 26 3.55 -3.83 3.70
CA ALA A 26 4.88 -4.21 4.15
C ALA A 26 5.96 -3.33 3.49
N VAL A 27 5.84 -3.02 2.18
CA VAL A 27 6.70 -2.05 1.49
C VAL A 27 6.60 -0.66 2.13
N ALA A 28 5.38 -0.21 2.44
CA ALA A 28 5.17 1.06 3.15
C ALA A 28 5.83 1.04 4.54
N ALA A 29 5.68 -0.07 5.28
CA ALA A 29 6.20 -0.21 6.63
C ALA A 29 7.73 -0.14 6.71
N ILE A 30 8.43 -0.69 5.72
CA ILE A 30 9.89 -0.62 5.68
C ILE A 30 10.40 0.79 5.34
N GLY A 31 9.58 1.60 4.67
CA GLY A 31 9.90 2.96 4.22
C GLY A 31 10.96 3.04 3.11
N THR A 32 10.98 4.16 2.38
CA THR A 32 11.93 4.38 1.27
C THR A 32 13.36 4.52 1.73
N GLU A 33 13.61 4.91 2.98
CA GLU A 33 14.94 4.91 3.58
C GLU A 33 15.54 3.51 3.76
N SER A 34 14.72 2.44 3.75
CA SER A 34 15.21 1.07 3.68
C SER A 34 15.62 0.63 2.27
N PHE A 35 15.23 1.37 1.23
CA PHE A 35 15.43 0.96 -0.16
C PHE A 35 16.89 0.66 -0.53
N PRO A 36 17.90 1.41 -0.05
CA PRO A 36 19.30 1.10 -0.31
C PRO A 36 19.85 -0.11 0.44
N ARG A 37 19.16 -0.61 1.47
CA ARG A 37 19.62 -1.77 2.26
C ARG A 37 19.46 -3.06 1.46
N LEU A 38 20.33 -4.02 1.75
CA LEU A 38 20.30 -5.33 1.13
C LEU A 38 19.30 -6.27 1.83
N THR A 39 18.61 -7.09 1.03
CA THR A 39 17.86 -8.26 1.47
C THR A 39 18.81 -9.43 1.74
N SER A 40 18.29 -10.51 2.32
CA SER A 40 19.07 -11.74 2.51
C SER A 40 19.55 -12.39 1.22
N ALA A 41 18.90 -12.11 0.08
CA ALA A 41 19.30 -12.58 -1.24
C ALA A 41 20.33 -11.66 -1.94
N GLY A 42 20.77 -10.58 -1.29
CA GLY A 42 21.76 -9.64 -1.84
C GLY A 42 21.19 -8.61 -2.80
N TRP A 43 19.87 -8.49 -2.90
CA TRP A 43 19.18 -7.45 -3.66
C TRP A 43 19.02 -6.20 -2.80
N THR A 44 18.88 -5.02 -3.38
CA THR A 44 18.36 -3.89 -2.60
C THR A 44 16.84 -4.04 -2.45
N TYR A 45 16.25 -3.51 -1.38
CA TYR A 45 14.78 -3.45 -1.29
C TYR A 45 14.19 -2.65 -2.47
N GLN A 46 14.90 -1.64 -2.97
CA GLN A 46 14.52 -0.93 -4.20
C GLN A 46 14.41 -1.86 -5.40
N SER A 47 15.42 -2.71 -5.63
CA SER A 47 15.41 -3.63 -6.78
C SER A 47 14.38 -4.73 -6.63
N LEU A 48 14.10 -5.19 -5.41
CA LEU A 48 13.02 -6.15 -5.14
C LEU A 48 11.66 -5.55 -5.50
N VAL A 49 11.37 -4.32 -5.05
CA VAL A 49 10.11 -3.62 -5.38
C VAL A 49 9.99 -3.38 -6.89
N ALA A 50 11.07 -2.92 -7.53
CA ALA A 50 11.07 -2.72 -8.98
C ALA A 50 10.87 -4.03 -9.77
N HIS A 51 11.38 -5.15 -9.27
CA HIS A 51 11.20 -6.47 -9.85
C HIS A 51 9.74 -6.93 -9.81
N VAL A 52 9.06 -6.75 -8.69
CA VAL A 52 7.62 -7.03 -8.60
C VAL A 52 6.83 -6.19 -9.61
N ALA A 53 7.12 -4.89 -9.70
CA ALA A 53 6.48 -4.00 -10.67
C ALA A 53 6.73 -4.43 -12.13
N ALA A 54 7.93 -4.94 -12.43
CA ALA A 54 8.27 -5.40 -13.77
C ALA A 54 7.53 -6.69 -14.15
N TRP A 55 7.37 -7.62 -13.22
CA TRP A 55 6.60 -8.85 -13.43
C TRP A 55 5.09 -8.59 -13.55
N HIS A 56 4.54 -7.60 -12.84
CA HIS A 56 3.19 -7.12 -13.09
C HIS A 56 3.00 -6.66 -14.54
N ARG A 57 3.90 -5.80 -15.06
CA ARG A 57 3.82 -5.29 -16.44
C ARG A 57 3.98 -6.39 -17.50
N ALA A 58 4.87 -7.34 -17.25
CA ALA A 58 5.02 -8.52 -18.10
C ALA A 58 3.72 -9.36 -18.11
N THR A 59 3.07 -9.49 -16.96
CA THR A 59 1.80 -10.20 -16.82
C THR A 59 0.66 -9.48 -17.53
N VAL A 60 0.54 -8.16 -17.38
CA VAL A 60 -0.40 -7.32 -18.15
C VAL A 60 -0.27 -7.58 -19.64
N THR A 61 0.95 -7.53 -20.17
CA THR A 61 1.22 -7.77 -21.60
C THR A 61 0.78 -9.17 -22.04
N ARG A 62 1.07 -10.19 -21.21
CA ARG A 62 0.67 -11.58 -21.47
C ARG A 62 -0.85 -11.76 -21.46
N LEU A 63 -1.56 -11.16 -20.50
CA LEU A 63 -3.02 -11.24 -20.40
C LEU A 63 -3.72 -10.51 -21.55
N GLN A 64 -3.23 -9.34 -21.95
CA GLN A 64 -3.76 -8.61 -23.10
C GLN A 64 -3.63 -9.41 -24.41
N ARG A 65 -2.45 -9.98 -24.67
CA ARG A 65 -2.23 -10.84 -25.85
C ARG A 65 -3.03 -12.15 -25.76
N PHE A 66 -3.13 -12.74 -24.57
CA PHE A 66 -3.94 -13.94 -24.34
C PHE A 66 -5.41 -13.70 -24.70
N ARG A 67 -6.02 -12.62 -24.23
CA ARG A 67 -7.41 -12.25 -24.55
C ARG A 67 -7.62 -11.95 -26.04
N ALA A 68 -6.60 -11.42 -26.72
CA ALA A 68 -6.68 -11.12 -28.14
C ALA A 68 -6.53 -12.36 -29.04
N GLU A 69 -5.73 -13.35 -28.60
CA GLU A 69 -5.32 -14.50 -29.43
C GLU A 69 -5.89 -15.84 -28.96
N ASP A 70 -6.55 -15.89 -27.80
CA ASP A 70 -7.07 -17.08 -27.12
C ASP A 70 -6.06 -18.24 -27.07
N LYS A 71 -4.84 -17.93 -26.64
CA LYS A 71 -3.79 -18.93 -26.43
C LYS A 71 -2.74 -18.46 -25.42
N PRO A 72 -2.08 -19.36 -24.68
CA PRO A 72 -0.96 -19.03 -23.79
C PRO A 72 0.14 -18.22 -24.48
N VAL A 73 0.63 -17.19 -23.80
CA VAL A 73 1.60 -16.22 -24.35
C VAL A 73 2.94 -16.31 -23.65
N SER A 74 4.01 -16.50 -24.43
CA SER A 74 5.39 -16.28 -23.99
C SER A 74 5.89 -14.90 -24.43
N LEU A 75 6.88 -14.37 -23.71
CA LEU A 75 7.56 -13.10 -24.04
C LEU A 75 9.06 -13.38 -24.23
N PRO A 76 9.49 -13.99 -25.34
CA PRO A 76 10.90 -14.31 -25.58
C PRO A 76 11.81 -13.08 -25.57
N GLU A 77 11.27 -11.89 -25.85
CA GLU A 77 11.96 -10.61 -25.74
C GLU A 77 12.48 -10.29 -24.33
N LEU A 78 11.96 -10.95 -23.29
CA LEU A 78 12.46 -10.81 -21.92
C LEU A 78 13.76 -11.61 -21.66
N GLY A 79 14.15 -12.53 -22.54
CA GLY A 79 15.27 -13.44 -22.28
C GLY A 79 14.94 -14.41 -21.14
N THR A 80 15.96 -14.86 -20.41
CA THR A 80 15.74 -15.67 -19.19
C THR A 80 15.24 -14.80 -18.04
N ASP A 81 14.62 -15.43 -17.04
CA ASP A 81 14.17 -14.72 -15.83
C ASP A 81 15.34 -14.02 -15.13
N ASP A 82 16.51 -14.67 -15.06
CA ASP A 82 17.74 -14.08 -14.49
C ASP A 82 18.21 -12.85 -15.28
N GLU A 83 18.22 -12.93 -16.61
CA GLU A 83 18.58 -11.80 -17.46
C GLU A 83 17.60 -10.64 -17.30
N PHE A 84 16.31 -10.93 -17.23
CA PHE A 84 15.25 -9.95 -17.00
C PHE A 84 15.40 -9.28 -15.63
N ASN A 85 15.51 -10.09 -14.58
CA ASN A 85 15.69 -9.67 -13.19
C ASN A 85 16.95 -8.80 -13.04
N ALA A 86 18.07 -9.20 -13.63
CA ALA A 86 19.31 -8.43 -13.59
C ALA A 86 19.21 -7.10 -14.33
N ARG A 87 18.47 -7.01 -15.45
CA ARG A 87 18.19 -5.74 -16.13
C ARG A 87 17.34 -4.82 -15.24
N VAL A 88 16.24 -5.34 -14.70
CA VAL A 88 15.35 -4.57 -13.83
C VAL A 88 16.09 -4.04 -12.60
N ALA A 89 16.94 -4.84 -11.96
CA ALA A 89 17.73 -4.41 -10.81
C ALA A 89 18.73 -3.30 -11.17
N ARG A 90 19.38 -3.37 -12.34
CA ARG A 90 20.27 -2.29 -12.84
C ARG A 90 19.50 -1.00 -13.11
N ASP A 91 18.35 -1.10 -13.78
CA ASP A 91 17.53 0.06 -14.12
C ASP A 91 16.97 0.73 -12.86
N ALA A 92 16.59 -0.07 -11.86
CA ALA A 92 16.11 0.42 -10.57
C ALA A 92 17.13 1.29 -9.85
N ALA A 93 18.44 1.01 -9.97
CA ALA A 93 19.49 1.79 -9.32
C ALA A 93 19.56 3.25 -9.80
N GLY A 94 19.06 3.55 -11.01
CA GLY A 94 19.00 4.91 -11.55
C GLY A 94 17.73 5.69 -11.19
N LYS A 95 16.78 5.07 -10.47
CA LYS A 95 15.48 5.68 -10.14
C LYS A 95 15.46 6.20 -8.72
N THR A 96 14.64 7.23 -8.49
CA THR A 96 14.31 7.65 -7.12
C THR A 96 13.38 6.63 -6.46
N PRO A 97 13.40 6.48 -5.13
CA PRO A 97 12.46 5.62 -4.42
C PRO A 97 10.99 5.91 -4.75
N GLU A 98 10.65 7.19 -4.90
CA GLU A 98 9.30 7.65 -5.23
C GLU A 98 8.88 7.18 -6.63
N ALA A 99 9.78 7.23 -7.61
CA ALA A 99 9.52 6.73 -8.95
C ALA A 99 9.30 5.20 -8.96
N VAL A 100 10.07 4.46 -8.15
CA VAL A 100 9.91 3.00 -8.01
C VAL A 100 8.56 2.66 -7.37
N LEU A 101 8.14 3.40 -6.34
CA LEU A 101 6.81 3.22 -5.73
C LEU A 101 5.68 3.57 -6.71
N ALA A 102 5.79 4.69 -7.43
CA ALA A 102 4.80 5.07 -8.43
C ALA A 102 4.67 4.01 -9.54
N GLU A 103 5.79 3.44 -9.97
CA GLU A 103 5.78 2.34 -10.94
C GLU A 103 5.16 1.05 -10.39
N LEU A 104 5.40 0.74 -9.11
CA LEU A 104 4.78 -0.40 -8.45
C LEU A 104 3.26 -0.24 -8.41
N ASP A 105 2.79 0.91 -7.92
CA ASP A 105 1.35 1.20 -7.78
C ASP A 105 0.66 1.21 -9.16
N ALA A 106 1.24 1.90 -10.16
CA ALA A 106 0.70 1.92 -11.53
C ALA A 106 0.71 0.53 -12.19
N SER A 107 1.73 -0.29 -11.94
CA SER A 107 1.78 -1.65 -12.48
C SER A 107 0.72 -2.56 -11.89
N TRP A 108 0.40 -2.37 -10.60
CA TRP A 108 -0.68 -3.08 -9.93
C TRP A 108 -2.04 -2.66 -10.48
N ASP A 109 -2.31 -1.36 -10.62
CA ASP A 109 -3.59 -0.87 -11.15
C ASP A 109 -3.86 -1.43 -12.56
N ALA A 110 -2.83 -1.45 -13.42
CA ALA A 110 -2.92 -2.05 -14.75
C ALA A 110 -3.20 -3.56 -14.67
N LEU A 111 -2.50 -4.29 -13.79
CA LEU A 111 -2.70 -5.73 -13.61
C LEU A 111 -4.09 -6.05 -13.05
N ARG A 112 -4.54 -5.31 -12.05
CA ARG A 112 -5.87 -5.42 -11.45
C ARG A 112 -6.96 -5.23 -12.52
N ALA A 113 -6.80 -4.23 -13.39
CA ALA A 113 -7.74 -3.98 -14.49
C ALA A 113 -7.78 -5.15 -15.48
N GLU A 114 -6.62 -5.71 -15.86
CA GLU A 114 -6.58 -6.88 -16.76
C GLU A 114 -7.17 -8.14 -16.12
N ILE A 115 -6.89 -8.41 -14.85
CA ILE A 115 -7.50 -9.53 -14.12
C ILE A 115 -9.02 -9.37 -14.11
N SER A 116 -9.52 -8.18 -13.79
CA SER A 116 -10.95 -7.89 -13.76
C SER A 116 -11.62 -8.00 -15.13
N ALA A 117 -10.87 -7.86 -16.22
CA ALA A 117 -11.38 -7.94 -17.58
C ALA A 117 -11.45 -9.38 -18.13
N LEU A 118 -10.87 -10.36 -17.44
CA LEU A 118 -10.96 -11.77 -17.80
C LEU A 118 -12.35 -12.34 -17.49
N GLY A 119 -12.92 -13.06 -18.46
CA GLY A 119 -14.08 -13.91 -18.25
C GLY A 119 -13.74 -15.22 -17.54
N ASP A 120 -14.73 -15.84 -16.89
CA ASP A 120 -14.55 -17.12 -16.18
C ASP A 120 -14.17 -18.27 -17.14
N GLU A 121 -14.65 -18.24 -18.39
CA GLU A 121 -14.28 -19.19 -19.45
C GLU A 121 -12.82 -19.02 -19.88
N GLU A 122 -12.38 -17.77 -20.10
CA GLU A 122 -10.99 -17.43 -20.44
C GLU A 122 -10.02 -17.86 -19.33
N LEU A 123 -10.42 -17.72 -18.06
CA LEU A 123 -9.61 -18.16 -16.92
C LEU A 123 -9.46 -19.68 -16.81
N SER A 124 -10.52 -20.41 -17.15
CA SER A 124 -10.55 -21.88 -17.09
C SER A 124 -9.95 -22.53 -18.34
N ALA A 125 -9.79 -21.78 -19.43
CA ALA A 125 -9.21 -22.24 -20.68
C ALA A 125 -7.73 -22.61 -20.52
N HIS A 126 -7.22 -23.40 -21.48
CA HIS A 126 -5.81 -23.78 -21.60
C HIS A 126 -5.23 -24.31 -20.28
N ASP A 127 -5.95 -25.23 -19.64
CA ASP A 127 -5.60 -25.85 -18.36
C ASP A 127 -5.36 -24.84 -17.21
N GLY A 128 -6.10 -23.73 -17.22
CA GLY A 128 -6.01 -22.70 -16.18
C GLY A 128 -4.74 -21.85 -16.27
N TRP A 129 -4.15 -21.71 -17.47
CA TRP A 129 -2.92 -20.96 -17.67
C TRP A 129 -3.00 -19.51 -17.14
N ALA A 130 -4.11 -18.81 -17.38
CA ALA A 130 -4.30 -17.44 -16.89
C ALA A 130 -4.35 -17.38 -15.35
N ILE A 131 -5.02 -18.36 -14.71
CA ILE A 131 -5.03 -18.49 -13.24
C ILE A 131 -3.61 -18.68 -12.70
N ALA A 132 -2.85 -19.59 -13.30
CA ALA A 132 -1.47 -19.87 -12.90
C ALA A 132 -0.57 -18.64 -13.06
N LEU A 133 -0.69 -17.94 -14.19
CA LEU A 133 0.08 -16.73 -14.48
C LEU A 133 -0.21 -15.60 -13.48
N VAL A 134 -1.50 -15.34 -13.21
CA VAL A 134 -1.92 -14.31 -12.24
C VAL A 134 -1.34 -14.62 -10.86
N ARG A 135 -1.51 -15.86 -10.37
CA ARG A 135 -1.00 -16.25 -9.05
C ARG A 135 0.51 -16.13 -8.95
N MET A 136 1.23 -16.63 -9.96
CA MET A 136 2.70 -16.62 -10.02
C MET A 136 3.29 -15.21 -10.01
N ASN A 137 2.53 -14.19 -10.41
CA ASN A 137 2.99 -12.79 -10.45
C ASN A 137 2.20 -11.88 -9.48
N THR A 138 1.42 -12.47 -8.57
CA THR A 138 0.71 -11.75 -7.49
C THR A 138 0.86 -12.50 -6.17
N SER A 139 -0.15 -13.25 -5.73
CA SER A 139 -0.18 -13.85 -4.40
C SER A 139 1.03 -14.71 -4.09
N ASP A 140 1.42 -15.57 -5.03
CA ASP A 140 2.50 -16.53 -4.79
C ASP A 140 3.87 -15.82 -4.86
N HIS A 141 3.99 -14.79 -5.71
CA HIS A 141 5.20 -13.96 -5.82
C HIS A 141 5.43 -13.11 -4.56
N TYR A 142 4.37 -12.51 -4.05
CA TYR A 142 4.44 -11.73 -2.81
C TYR A 142 4.79 -12.62 -1.62
N ASP A 143 4.23 -13.84 -1.57
CA ASP A 143 4.53 -14.83 -0.54
C ASP A 143 5.98 -15.31 -0.60
N GLU A 144 6.56 -15.44 -1.80
CA GLU A 144 7.98 -15.76 -2.01
C GLU A 144 8.90 -14.70 -1.40
N HIS A 145 8.63 -13.42 -1.66
CA HIS A 145 9.44 -12.30 -1.13
C HIS A 145 9.08 -11.88 0.29
N ARG A 146 8.02 -12.46 0.88
CA ARG A 146 7.57 -12.11 2.23
C ARG A 146 8.68 -12.23 3.28
N PRO A 147 9.51 -13.29 3.35
CA PRO A 147 10.58 -13.39 4.35
C PRO A 147 11.62 -12.27 4.21
N GLU A 148 11.99 -11.91 2.98
CA GLU A 148 12.93 -10.82 2.72
C GLU A 148 12.36 -9.48 3.15
N LEU A 149 11.12 -9.19 2.75
CA LEU A 149 10.46 -7.93 3.03
C LEU A 149 10.19 -7.76 4.54
N PHE A 150 9.71 -8.81 5.20
CA PHE A 150 9.36 -8.77 6.63
C PHE A 150 10.58 -8.63 7.54
N ALA A 151 11.77 -9.02 7.08
CA ALA A 151 13.02 -8.81 7.83
C ALA A 151 13.31 -7.31 8.12
N ALA A 152 12.74 -6.39 7.34
CA ALA A 152 12.87 -4.95 7.53
C ALA A 152 11.65 -4.26 8.16
N VAL A 153 10.54 -4.97 8.36
CA VAL A 153 9.31 -4.38 8.90
C VAL A 153 9.52 -4.01 10.38
N PRO A 154 9.15 -2.78 10.83
CA PRO A 154 9.24 -2.40 12.23
C PRO A 154 8.15 -3.10 13.05
N LEU A 155 8.44 -4.31 13.53
CA LEU A 155 7.47 -5.14 14.25
C LEU A 155 7.28 -4.75 15.72
N THR A 156 8.11 -3.85 16.29
CA THR A 156 7.98 -3.46 17.70
C THR A 156 7.34 -2.07 17.85
N PRO A 157 6.59 -1.81 18.93
CA PRO A 157 6.05 -0.48 19.23
C PRO A 157 7.13 0.60 19.27
N ARG A 158 8.31 0.30 19.83
CA ARG A 158 9.45 1.25 19.83
C ARG A 158 9.88 1.61 18.41
N ALA A 159 10.02 0.62 17.51
CA ALA A 159 10.43 0.86 16.14
C ALA A 159 9.36 1.67 15.38
N MET A 160 8.08 1.30 15.51
CA MET A 160 6.97 2.03 14.89
C MET A 160 6.88 3.47 15.39
N ARG A 161 7.00 3.70 16.70
CA ARG A 161 7.00 5.03 17.31
C ARG A 161 8.05 5.95 16.68
N GLY A 162 9.28 5.45 16.51
CA GLY A 162 10.34 6.20 15.84
C GLY A 162 10.01 6.58 14.39
N ARG A 163 9.32 5.71 13.64
CA ARG A 163 8.85 6.01 12.27
C ARG A 163 7.78 7.10 12.25
N ILE A 164 6.78 6.97 13.13
CA ILE A 164 5.66 7.90 13.23
C ILE A 164 6.18 9.30 13.59
N GLU A 165 7.03 9.41 14.60
CA GLU A 165 7.62 10.69 15.03
C GLU A 165 8.44 11.35 13.92
N ALA A 166 9.24 10.57 13.18
CA ALA A 166 10.05 11.07 12.08
C ALA A 166 9.20 11.64 10.93
N ALA A 167 8.08 10.98 10.61
CA ALA A 167 7.18 11.41 9.54
C ALA A 167 6.22 12.54 9.96
N TRP A 168 5.84 12.57 11.23
CA TRP A 168 4.85 13.52 11.77
C TRP A 168 5.30 14.97 11.65
N TRP A 169 6.52 15.30 12.07
CA TRP A 169 6.94 16.71 12.14
C TRP A 169 6.98 17.42 10.77
N PRO A 170 7.56 16.83 9.71
CA PRO A 170 7.48 17.43 8.37
C PRO A 170 6.02 17.64 7.90
N PHE A 171 5.17 16.63 8.08
CA PHE A 171 3.76 16.68 7.71
C PHE A 171 3.01 17.78 8.49
N ARG A 172 3.19 17.82 9.81
CA ARG A 172 2.51 18.76 10.70
C ARG A 172 2.90 20.21 10.43
N ARG A 173 4.14 20.47 10.03
CA ARG A 173 4.57 21.81 9.59
C ARG A 173 3.88 22.25 8.30
N LEU A 174 3.72 21.35 7.33
CA LEU A 174 2.97 21.66 6.11
C LEU A 174 1.49 21.92 6.41
N ALA A 175 0.89 21.09 7.28
CA ALA A 175 -0.49 21.27 7.73
C ALA A 175 -0.73 22.64 8.38
N GLU A 176 0.24 23.14 9.16
CA GLU A 176 0.17 24.48 9.78
C GLU A 176 0.03 25.61 8.76
N HIS A 177 0.71 25.48 7.62
CA HIS A 177 0.81 26.52 6.59
C HIS A 177 -0.18 26.32 5.43
N ALA A 178 -0.91 25.21 5.40
CA ALA A 178 -1.85 24.93 4.33
C ALA A 178 -2.99 25.97 4.26
N GLU A 179 -3.36 26.37 3.04
CA GLU A 179 -4.56 27.15 2.76
C GLU A 179 -5.81 26.29 2.93
N LEU A 180 -6.50 26.45 4.06
CA LEU A 180 -7.58 25.54 4.48
C LEU A 180 -8.77 25.49 3.52
N GLU A 181 -9.09 26.61 2.86
CA GLU A 181 -10.25 26.69 1.96
C GLU A 181 -9.87 26.44 0.48
N ARG A 182 -8.56 26.40 0.17
CA ARG A 182 -8.10 26.09 -1.19
C ARG A 182 -8.28 24.60 -1.46
N THR A 183 -8.73 24.28 -2.67
CA THR A 183 -8.85 22.91 -3.16
C THR A 183 -7.59 22.54 -3.94
N SER A 184 -6.96 21.42 -3.62
CA SER A 184 -5.80 20.89 -4.34
C SER A 184 -6.19 20.31 -5.70
N SER A 185 -5.20 20.03 -6.53
CA SER A 185 -5.38 19.29 -7.80
C SER A 185 -6.03 17.91 -7.63
N ALA A 186 -5.93 17.31 -6.44
CA ALA A 186 -6.59 16.06 -6.07
C ALA A 186 -8.05 16.23 -5.61
N GLY A 187 -8.60 17.46 -5.62
CA GLY A 187 -10.00 17.74 -5.31
C GLY A 187 -10.33 17.90 -3.83
N TRP A 188 -9.34 17.92 -2.94
CA TRP A 188 -9.54 18.12 -1.51
C TRP A 188 -9.34 19.57 -1.10
N SER A 189 -10.25 20.13 -0.31
CA SER A 189 -9.92 21.35 0.43
C SER A 189 -8.86 21.06 1.49
N GLY A 190 -7.99 22.02 1.81
CA GLY A 190 -6.98 21.84 2.86
C GLY A 190 -7.59 21.42 4.20
N LYS A 191 -8.74 22.01 4.57
CA LYS A 191 -9.48 21.63 5.78
C LYS A 191 -10.05 20.22 5.68
N GLY A 192 -10.67 19.88 4.54
CA GLY A 192 -11.23 18.56 4.30
C GLY A 192 -10.18 17.45 4.36
N MET A 193 -8.99 17.71 3.81
CA MET A 193 -7.87 16.78 3.87
C MET A 193 -7.35 16.59 5.30
N LEU A 194 -7.08 17.67 6.03
CA LEU A 194 -6.65 17.53 7.43
C LEU A 194 -7.71 16.82 8.29
N ALA A 195 -8.99 17.01 7.99
CA ALA A 195 -10.08 16.31 8.67
C ALA A 195 -10.10 14.81 8.34
N HIS A 196 -9.88 14.46 7.07
CA HIS A 196 -9.72 13.07 6.61
C HIS A 196 -8.56 12.38 7.33
N VAL A 197 -7.37 12.98 7.35
CA VAL A 197 -6.20 12.41 8.05
C VAL A 197 -6.46 12.26 9.53
N ALA A 198 -6.99 13.29 10.19
CA ALA A 198 -7.30 13.23 11.61
C ALA A 198 -8.33 12.14 11.95
N TYR A 199 -9.36 11.97 11.12
CA TYR A 199 -10.38 10.94 11.31
C TYR A 199 -9.79 9.53 11.24
N TRP A 200 -9.07 9.19 10.17
CA TRP A 200 -8.53 7.85 10.00
C TRP A 200 -7.42 7.53 11.03
N MET A 201 -6.58 8.52 11.36
CA MET A 201 -5.61 8.39 12.44
C MET A 201 -6.30 8.11 13.79
N SER A 202 -7.46 8.72 14.06
CA SER A 202 -8.25 8.44 15.28
C SER A 202 -8.88 7.04 15.32
N GLN A 203 -8.94 6.32 14.20
CA GLN A 203 -9.42 4.93 14.19
C GLN A 203 -8.36 3.94 14.69
N VAL A 204 -7.07 4.32 14.68
CA VAL A 204 -5.99 3.45 15.17
C VAL A 204 -6.25 2.96 16.60
N PRO A 205 -6.45 3.82 17.62
CA PRO A 205 -6.72 3.35 18.98
C PRO A 205 -8.01 2.52 19.10
N VAL A 206 -8.99 2.72 18.22
CA VAL A 206 -10.26 1.96 18.20
C VAL A 206 -10.06 0.55 17.64
N GLU A 207 -9.35 0.45 16.52
CA GLU A 207 -9.12 -0.81 15.80
C GLU A 207 -7.99 -1.64 16.40
N LEU A 208 -6.98 -1.00 16.99
CA LEU A 208 -5.75 -1.66 17.43
C LEU A 208 -5.99 -2.88 18.33
N PRO A 209 -6.85 -2.84 19.37
CA PRO A 209 -7.14 -4.02 20.18
C PRO A 209 -7.65 -5.21 19.36
N LEU A 210 -8.53 -4.96 18.38
CA LEU A 210 -9.06 -6.01 17.50
C LEU A 210 -7.96 -6.57 16.60
N ARG A 211 -7.09 -5.71 16.07
CA ARG A 211 -5.98 -6.11 15.20
C ARG A 211 -4.95 -6.96 15.93
N LEU A 212 -4.70 -6.68 17.21
CA LEU A 212 -3.85 -7.50 18.07
C LEU A 212 -4.43 -8.91 18.27
N GLU A 213 -5.76 -9.05 18.28
CA GLU A 213 -6.47 -10.34 18.36
C GLU A 213 -6.64 -11.06 17.01
N GLY A 214 -6.09 -10.52 15.92
CA GLY A 214 -6.29 -11.13 14.59
C GLY A 214 -7.64 -10.77 13.94
N ARG A 215 -8.40 -9.82 14.51
CA ARG A 215 -9.76 -9.45 14.10
C ARG A 215 -9.80 -8.07 13.43
N ARG A 216 -10.91 -7.77 12.74
CA ARG A 216 -11.23 -6.44 12.19
C ARG A 216 -12.69 -6.12 12.41
N THR A 217 -13.04 -4.85 12.48
CA THR A 217 -14.43 -4.44 12.25
C THR A 217 -14.82 -4.67 10.79
N PRO A 218 -16.14 -4.75 10.48
CA PRO A 218 -16.61 -4.71 9.11
C PRO A 218 -16.10 -3.47 8.38
N PRO A 219 -15.79 -3.55 7.07
CA PRO A 219 -15.37 -2.39 6.29
C PRO A 219 -16.40 -1.27 6.40
N ALA A 220 -15.93 -0.06 6.66
CA ALA A 220 -16.75 1.15 6.59
C ALA A 220 -16.88 1.63 5.14
N ASP A 221 -17.95 2.36 4.84
CA ASP A 221 -18.05 3.16 3.63
C ASP A 221 -17.06 4.33 3.73
N VAL A 222 -15.93 4.22 3.03
CA VAL A 222 -14.83 5.19 3.10
C VAL A 222 -15.28 6.57 2.64
N ASP A 223 -16.11 6.65 1.60
CA ASP A 223 -16.57 7.93 1.04
C ASP A 223 -17.55 8.62 2.00
N GLU A 224 -18.45 7.85 2.63
CA GLU A 224 -19.35 8.37 3.66
C GLU A 224 -18.56 8.91 4.85
N GLN A 225 -17.58 8.16 5.36
CA GLN A 225 -16.76 8.60 6.50
C GLN A 225 -15.93 9.84 6.17
N ASN A 226 -15.35 9.89 4.96
CA ASN A 226 -14.61 11.04 4.47
C ASN A 226 -15.50 12.29 4.39
N ALA A 227 -16.69 12.16 3.79
CA ALA A 227 -17.65 13.25 3.68
C ALA A 227 -18.11 13.73 5.06
N ARG A 228 -18.37 12.80 5.99
CA ARG A 228 -18.71 13.11 7.37
C ARG A 228 -17.59 13.87 8.09
N ALA A 229 -16.35 13.39 8.01
CA ALA A 229 -15.21 14.04 8.63
C ALA A 229 -15.01 15.47 8.10
N ALA A 230 -15.14 15.66 6.78
CA ALA A 230 -15.07 16.98 6.15
C ALA A 230 -16.21 17.90 6.62
N ASN A 231 -17.45 17.39 6.70
CA ASN A 231 -18.60 18.15 7.19
C ASN A 231 -18.47 18.57 8.65
N GLU A 232 -18.00 17.68 9.52
CA GLU A 232 -17.74 17.98 10.93
C GLU A 232 -16.63 19.04 11.10
N ALA A 233 -15.66 19.07 10.18
CA ALA A 233 -14.59 20.05 10.18
C ALA A 233 -14.98 21.39 9.56
N PHE A 234 -16.09 21.49 8.82
CA PHE A 234 -16.47 22.68 8.06
C PHE A 234 -16.43 23.97 8.89
N GLY A 235 -16.98 23.92 10.11
CA GLY A 235 -17.04 25.06 11.03
C GLY A 235 -15.77 25.30 11.87
N LEU A 236 -14.74 24.47 11.73
CA LEU A 236 -13.48 24.66 12.45
C LEU A 236 -12.62 25.73 11.79
N ASP A 237 -11.99 26.54 12.63
CA ASP A 237 -10.88 27.42 12.22
C ASP A 237 -9.55 26.63 12.19
N ARG A 238 -8.45 27.33 11.90
CA ARG A 238 -7.12 26.72 11.83
C ARG A 238 -6.72 26.07 13.15
N GLU A 239 -6.97 26.73 14.28
CA GLU A 239 -6.64 26.19 15.59
C GLU A 239 -7.44 24.90 15.85
N GLY A 240 -8.75 24.91 15.56
CA GLY A 240 -9.62 23.76 15.76
C GLY A 240 -9.24 22.54 14.92
N ILE A 241 -8.95 22.71 13.62
CA ILE A 241 -8.58 21.57 12.77
C ILE A 241 -7.21 21.01 13.12
N LEU A 242 -6.25 21.89 13.46
CA LEU A 242 -4.92 21.46 13.91
C LEU A 242 -4.99 20.76 15.28
N ALA A 243 -5.82 21.24 16.20
CA ALA A 243 -6.05 20.58 17.48
C ALA A 243 -6.68 19.18 17.32
N ARG A 244 -7.60 19.01 16.35
CA ARG A 244 -8.17 17.70 15.99
C ARG A 244 -7.09 16.74 15.49
N LEU A 245 -6.22 17.22 14.59
CA LEU A 245 -5.11 16.44 14.05
C LEU A 245 -4.08 16.08 15.14
N ASP A 246 -3.68 17.04 15.97
CA ASP A 246 -2.75 16.86 17.09
C ASP A 246 -3.32 15.93 18.18
N GLY A 247 -4.64 15.96 18.39
CA GLY A 247 -5.36 15.04 19.26
C GLY A 247 -5.25 13.59 18.78
N ALA A 248 -5.63 13.33 17.53
CA ALA A 248 -5.55 11.99 16.96
C ALA A 248 -4.12 11.43 16.95
N TYR A 249 -3.11 12.27 16.70
CA TYR A 249 -1.69 11.86 16.80
C TYR A 249 -1.32 11.44 18.23
N ARG A 250 -1.71 12.24 19.24
CA ARG A 250 -1.46 11.90 20.65
C ARG A 250 -2.12 10.60 21.06
N ASP A 251 -3.33 10.34 20.60
CA ASP A 251 -4.06 9.10 20.91
C ASP A 251 -3.38 7.87 20.31
N VAL A 252 -2.84 7.98 19.08
CA VAL A 252 -2.01 6.94 18.46
C VAL A 252 -0.77 6.66 19.31
N ILE A 253 -0.02 7.70 19.70
CA ILE A 253 1.19 7.54 20.51
C ILE A 253 0.85 6.90 21.86
N ALA A 254 -0.22 7.34 22.51
CA ALA A 254 -0.67 6.75 23.77
C ALA A 254 -1.06 5.26 23.63
N ALA A 255 -1.71 4.90 22.53
CA ALA A 255 -2.06 3.51 22.24
C ALA A 255 -0.83 2.62 21.99
N LEU A 256 0.19 3.16 21.30
CA LEU A 256 1.49 2.49 21.11
C LEU A 256 2.28 2.36 22.41
N ASP A 257 2.33 3.41 23.23
CA ASP A 257 3.06 3.43 24.51
C ASP A 257 2.42 2.48 25.56
N ALA A 258 1.14 2.13 25.38
CA ALA A 258 0.46 1.12 26.19
C ALA A 258 0.87 -0.33 25.85
N LEU A 259 1.55 -0.56 24.71
CA LEU A 259 2.05 -1.87 24.32
C LEU A 259 3.47 -2.12 24.86
N PRO A 260 3.89 -3.39 25.03
CA PRO A 260 5.27 -3.71 25.38
C PRO A 260 6.23 -3.19 24.30
N ALA A 261 7.09 -2.24 24.66
CA ALA A 261 7.92 -1.49 23.71
C ALA A 261 8.75 -2.35 22.73
N ASP A 262 9.24 -3.50 23.20
CA ASP A 262 10.07 -4.45 22.44
C ASP A 262 9.34 -5.76 22.11
N GLY A 263 8.03 -5.85 22.41
CA GLY A 263 7.21 -7.00 22.03
C GLY A 263 6.87 -6.98 20.55
N GLU A 264 6.93 -8.14 19.89
CA GLU A 264 6.46 -8.24 18.51
C GLU A 264 4.96 -7.96 18.42
N THR A 265 4.61 -7.04 17.52
CA THR A 265 3.25 -6.67 17.20
C THR A 265 2.79 -7.49 15.99
N PRO A 266 1.63 -8.16 16.06
CA PRO A 266 1.06 -8.85 14.90
C PRO A 266 0.99 -7.93 13.69
N PHE A 267 1.35 -8.45 12.51
CA PHE A 267 1.38 -7.64 11.28
C PHE A 267 0.02 -7.00 10.93
N LEU A 268 -1.09 -7.61 11.38
CA LEU A 268 -2.42 -7.01 11.25
C LEU A 268 -2.58 -5.68 12.00
N ALA A 269 -1.88 -5.50 13.13
CA ALA A 269 -1.82 -4.25 13.86
C ALA A 269 -0.77 -3.30 13.28
N VAL A 270 0.40 -3.82 12.88
CA VAL A 270 1.43 -3.02 12.18
C VAL A 270 0.84 -2.33 10.95
N ARG A 271 0.11 -3.07 10.09
CA ARG A 271 -0.47 -2.50 8.88
C ARG A 271 -1.48 -1.38 9.14
N LEU A 272 -2.24 -1.46 10.23
CA LEU A 272 -3.18 -0.40 10.63
C LEU A 272 -2.38 0.85 11.00
N ILE A 273 -1.39 0.68 11.88
CA ILE A 273 -0.57 1.79 12.35
C ILE A 273 0.14 2.44 11.17
N VAL A 274 0.77 1.66 10.28
CA VAL A 274 1.44 2.18 9.08
C VAL A 274 0.49 2.98 8.21
N ALA A 275 -0.64 2.37 7.84
CA ALA A 275 -1.60 2.92 6.89
C ALA A 275 -2.14 4.27 7.34
N GLU A 276 -2.47 4.42 8.63
CA GLU A 276 -3.11 5.61 9.19
C GLU A 276 -2.13 6.61 9.83
N THR A 277 -0.81 6.41 9.66
CA THR A 277 0.22 7.32 10.18
C THR A 277 1.23 7.70 9.11
N TYR A 278 2.46 7.20 9.17
CA TYR A 278 3.55 7.67 8.34
C TYR A 278 3.38 7.37 6.85
N GLU A 279 2.64 6.32 6.46
CA GLU A 279 2.26 6.14 5.06
C GLU A 279 1.18 7.15 4.65
N HIS A 280 0.18 7.40 5.50
CA HIS A 280 -0.86 8.41 5.25
C HIS A 280 -0.28 9.81 5.08
N PHE A 281 0.66 10.18 5.97
CA PHE A 281 1.37 11.44 5.93
C PHE A 281 2.18 11.59 4.64
N ARG A 282 2.83 10.50 4.21
CA ARG A 282 3.60 10.48 2.95
C ARG A 282 2.68 10.63 1.75
N GLN A 283 1.52 9.96 1.75
CA GLN A 283 0.54 10.00 0.68
C GLN A 283 -0.02 11.42 0.47
N HIS A 284 -0.38 12.11 1.56
CA HIS A 284 -0.99 13.46 1.50
C HIS A 284 0.01 14.62 1.54
N ARG A 285 1.31 14.32 1.56
CA ARG A 285 2.35 15.33 1.57
C ARG A 285 2.35 16.20 0.30
N PRO A 286 2.26 15.65 -0.93
CA PRO A 286 2.21 16.46 -2.14
C PRO A 286 1.06 17.47 -2.15
N GLU A 287 -0.12 17.06 -1.67
CA GLU A 287 -1.30 17.92 -1.55
C GLU A 287 -1.06 19.05 -0.55
N LEU A 288 -0.44 18.77 0.60
CA LEU A 288 -0.09 19.82 1.55
C LEU A 288 1.02 20.75 1.04
N GLU A 289 2.00 20.22 0.30
CA GLU A 289 3.03 21.03 -0.37
C GLU A 289 2.44 21.90 -1.48
N GLU A 290 1.39 21.44 -2.15
CA GLU A 290 0.60 22.26 -3.06
C GLU A 290 -0.11 23.36 -2.28
N LEU A 291 -0.84 23.02 -1.21
CA LEU A 291 -1.68 23.91 -0.42
C LEU A 291 -0.93 24.93 0.47
N ALA A 292 0.36 24.71 0.75
CA ALA A 292 1.19 25.60 1.56
C ALA A 292 1.99 26.65 0.76
N ARG A 293 1.84 26.67 -0.57
CA ARG A 293 2.43 27.68 -1.47
C ARG A 293 1.50 28.86 -1.68
#